data_AF-A0AAN0JX53-F1
#
_entry.id   AF-A0AAN0JX53-F1
#
_cell.length_a   1.000
_cell.length_b   1.000
_cell.length_c   1.000
_cell.angle_alpha   90.00
_cell.angle_beta   90.00
_cell.angle_gamma   90.00
#
_symmetry.space_group_name_H-M   'P 1'
#
loop_
_entity.id
_entity.type
_entity.pdbx_description
1 polymer ?
#
loop_
_entity_poly.entity_id
_entity_poly.type
_entity_poly.pdbx_seq_one_letter_code
_entity_poly.pdbx_strand_id
1 'polypeptide(L)'
;DTPLNIACKKGRTEIVELLLEQKDIDVTKCNKHNNNALDVAVIFGQKDAAMAIVKSDKWEDALRSYKVVNRSDDVGAIRRILSCCGRKRNDDDDANESVIHFTTPMRRIIKKMPDVAKVVFDRCCETKKSKYDLNYEINYNYEFLEDFDL
;
A
#
# COMPACT_ATOMS: atom_id res chain seq x y z
N ASP A 1 -6.49 14.09 -9.41
CA ASP A 1 -5.19 13.41 -9.49
C ASP A 1 -4.11 14.39 -9.07
N THR A 2 -3.04 13.92 -8.43
CA THR A 2 -1.85 14.74 -8.14
C THR A 2 -0.87 14.69 -9.32
N PRO A 3 0.09 15.64 -9.44
CA PRO A 3 1.17 15.56 -10.42
C PRO A 3 1.94 14.23 -10.33
N LEU A 4 2.18 13.76 -9.10
CA LEU A 4 2.81 12.47 -8.83
C LEU A 4 1.98 11.29 -9.38
N ASN A 5 0.66 11.30 -9.20
CA ASN A 5 -0.22 10.26 -9.77
C ASN A 5 -0.17 10.25 -11.29
N ILE A 6 -0.12 11.41 -11.93
CA ILE A 6 -0.05 11.52 -13.40
C ILE A 6 1.30 10.98 -13.89
N ALA A 7 2.41 11.34 -13.24
CA ALA A 7 3.74 10.83 -13.56
C ALA A 7 3.81 9.30 -13.42
N CYS A 8 3.26 8.76 -12.32
CA CYS A 8 3.15 7.31 -12.09
C CYS A 8 2.31 6.63 -13.14
N LYS A 9 1.15 7.18 -13.52
CA LYS A 9 0.27 6.63 -14.57
C LYS A 9 0.97 6.56 -15.93
N LYS A 10 1.81 7.55 -16.23
CA LYS A 10 2.53 7.66 -17.50
C LYS A 10 3.88 6.94 -17.51
N GLY A 11 4.32 6.37 -16.37
CA GLY A 11 5.61 5.68 -16.27
C GLY A 11 6.82 6.60 -16.38
N ARG A 12 6.68 7.90 -16.06
CA ARG A 12 7.76 8.87 -16.19
C ARG A 12 8.64 8.86 -14.95
N THR A 13 9.53 7.87 -14.84
CA THR A 13 10.36 7.61 -13.66
C THR A 13 11.18 8.83 -13.22
N GLU A 14 11.85 9.52 -14.15
CA GLU A 14 12.64 10.72 -13.85
C GLU A 14 11.79 11.82 -13.17
N ILE A 15 10.55 12.01 -13.64
CA ILE A 15 9.63 12.98 -13.04
C ILE A 15 9.17 12.51 -11.65
N VAL A 16 8.95 11.20 -11.48
CA VAL A 16 8.61 10.63 -10.18
C VAL A 16 9.74 10.86 -9.18
N GLU A 17 10.99 10.60 -9.55
CA GLU A 17 12.16 10.84 -8.71
C GLU A 17 12.30 12.32 -8.33
N LEU A 18 12.26 13.23 -9.31
CA LEU A 18 12.32 14.68 -9.07
C LEU A 18 11.20 15.19 -8.15
N LEU A 19 9.99 14.62 -8.26
CA LEU A 19 8.89 14.96 -7.37
C LEU A 19 9.10 14.41 -5.95
N LEU A 20 9.67 13.20 -5.82
CA LEU A 20 9.96 12.58 -4.52
C LEU A 20 11.11 13.28 -3.77
N GLU A 21 12.01 13.97 -4.46
CA GLU A 21 13.06 14.81 -3.86
C GLU A 21 12.49 16.05 -3.15
N GLN A 22 11.26 16.47 -3.46
CA GLN A 22 10.62 17.61 -2.81
C GLN A 22 10.24 17.25 -1.36
N LYS A 23 10.79 17.97 -0.38
CA LYS A 23 10.57 17.70 1.06
C LYS A 23 9.08 17.64 1.45
N ASP A 24 8.30 18.56 0.87
CA ASP A 24 6.89 18.76 1.20
C ASP A 24 5.94 17.87 0.37
N ILE A 25 6.46 16.93 -0.41
CA ILE A 25 5.60 16.05 -1.18
C ILE A 25 4.85 15.08 -0.25
N ASP A 26 3.54 15.08 -0.44
CA ASP A 26 2.62 14.19 0.25
C ASP A 26 2.24 13.03 -0.69
N VAL A 27 2.86 11.88 -0.46
CA VAL A 27 2.64 10.63 -1.22
C VAL A 27 1.36 9.91 -0.82
N THR A 28 0.72 10.33 0.28
CA THR A 28 -0.54 9.73 0.79
C THR A 28 -1.78 10.26 0.06
N LYS A 29 -1.64 11.36 -0.69
CA LYS A 29 -2.74 11.99 -1.41
C LYS A 29 -3.30 11.07 -2.48
N CYS A 30 -4.57 10.74 -2.33
CA CYS A 30 -5.29 9.90 -3.26
C CYS A 30 -6.01 10.72 -4.36
N ASN A 31 -6.25 10.08 -5.50
CA ASN A 31 -7.15 10.63 -6.52
C ASN A 31 -8.63 10.35 -6.23
N LYS A 32 -9.51 10.67 -7.20
CA LYS A 32 -10.95 10.43 -7.12
C LYS A 32 -11.32 8.95 -6.92
N HIS A 33 -10.42 8.04 -7.28
CA HIS A 33 -10.56 6.60 -7.09
C HIS A 33 -9.84 6.12 -5.83
N ASN A 34 -9.62 7.01 -4.86
CA ASN A 34 -8.88 6.78 -3.62
C ASN A 34 -7.54 6.01 -3.80
N ASN A 35 -6.89 6.16 -4.95
CA ASN A 35 -5.59 5.56 -5.24
C ASN A 35 -4.50 6.61 -5.00
N ASN A 36 -3.51 6.26 -4.20
CA ASN A 36 -2.28 7.05 -4.06
C ASN A 36 -1.33 6.81 -5.25
N ALA A 37 -0.17 7.45 -5.24
CA ALA A 37 0.79 7.37 -6.34
C ALA A 37 1.28 5.93 -6.61
N LEU A 38 1.58 5.18 -5.54
CA LEU A 38 2.02 3.79 -5.63
C LEU A 38 0.92 2.89 -6.20
N ASP A 39 -0.32 3.08 -5.76
CA ASP A 39 -1.47 2.36 -6.29
C ASP A 39 -1.64 2.56 -7.79
N VAL A 40 -1.49 3.81 -8.25
CA VAL A 40 -1.56 4.14 -9.67
C VAL A 40 -0.43 3.44 -10.41
N ALA A 41 0.82 3.51 -9.93
CA ALA A 41 1.94 2.82 -10.57
C ALA A 41 1.68 1.30 -10.69
N VAL A 42 1.17 0.67 -9.62
CA VAL A 42 0.87 -0.77 -9.59
C VAL A 42 -0.29 -1.14 -10.53
N ILE A 43 -1.36 -0.35 -10.56
CA ILE A 43 -2.53 -0.61 -11.43
C ILE A 43 -2.12 -0.52 -12.91
N PHE A 44 -1.31 0.47 -13.27
CA PHE A 44 -0.88 0.70 -14.66
C PHE A 44 0.37 -0.11 -15.05
N GLY A 45 0.90 -0.96 -14.17
CA GLY A 45 2.04 -1.82 -14.49
C GLY A 45 3.39 -1.08 -14.57
N GLN A 46 3.48 0.12 -14.01
CA GLN A 46 4.67 0.98 -14.11
C GLN A 46 5.70 0.61 -13.05
N LYS A 47 6.47 -0.45 -13.33
CA LYS A 47 7.46 -1.04 -12.41
C LYS A 47 8.50 -0.04 -11.92
N ASP A 48 9.11 0.72 -12.82
CA ASP A 48 10.21 1.64 -12.45
C ASP A 48 9.71 2.81 -11.60
N ALA A 49 8.52 3.34 -11.91
CA ALA A 49 7.87 4.36 -11.09
C ALA A 49 7.52 3.82 -9.69
N ALA A 50 6.99 2.59 -9.61
CA ALA A 50 6.72 1.95 -8.32
C ALA A 50 8.02 1.71 -7.53
N MET A 51 9.09 1.30 -8.22
CA MET A 51 10.41 1.09 -7.64
C MET A 51 11.00 2.40 -7.09
N ALA A 52 10.87 3.51 -7.81
CA ALA A 52 11.32 4.82 -7.34
C ALA A 52 10.61 5.23 -6.04
N ILE A 53 9.29 5.02 -5.94
CA ILE A 53 8.52 5.31 -4.72
C ILE A 53 8.97 4.43 -3.57
N VAL A 54 9.08 3.12 -3.78
CA VAL A 54 9.47 2.17 -2.72
C VAL A 54 10.91 2.35 -2.25
N LYS A 55 11.80 2.86 -3.12
CA LYS A 55 13.18 3.20 -2.76
C LYS A 55 13.32 4.56 -2.07
N SER A 56 12.33 5.44 -2.16
CA SER A 56 12.35 6.72 -1.46
C SER A 56 12.17 6.55 0.05
N ASP A 57 12.49 7.58 0.84
CA ASP A 57 12.26 7.59 2.29
C ASP A 57 10.76 7.66 2.66
N LYS A 58 9.90 7.91 1.66
CA LYS A 58 8.44 8.05 1.81
C LYS A 58 7.69 6.73 1.54
N TRP A 59 8.41 5.61 1.47
CA TRP A 59 7.84 4.30 1.10
C TRP A 59 6.80 3.80 2.10
N GLU A 60 6.99 4.04 3.39
CA GLU A 60 6.04 3.68 4.45
C GLU A 60 4.71 4.41 4.28
N ASP A 61 4.75 5.73 4.07
CA ASP A 61 3.57 6.56 3.82
C ASP A 61 2.81 6.12 2.58
N ALA A 62 3.52 5.67 1.54
CA ALA A 62 2.91 5.12 0.34
C ALA A 62 2.19 3.76 0.58
N LEU A 63 2.57 3.01 1.62
CA LEU A 63 2.00 1.71 1.97
C LEU A 63 0.90 1.77 3.06
N ARG A 64 0.67 2.92 3.71
CA ARG A 64 -0.39 3.09 4.73
C ARG A 64 -1.83 3.09 4.17
N SER A 65 -2.05 2.84 2.87
CA SER A 65 -3.36 2.92 2.21
C SER A 65 -4.07 1.56 2.09
N TYR A 66 -5.07 1.23 2.91
CA TYR A 66 -5.82 -0.04 2.76
C TYR A 66 -7.00 0.05 1.77
N LYS A 67 -7.30 -1.05 1.06
CA LYS A 67 -8.43 -1.15 0.10
C LYS A 67 -9.47 -2.18 0.55
N VAL A 68 -10.74 -1.81 0.41
CA VAL A 68 -11.90 -2.68 0.59
C VAL A 68 -12.40 -3.08 -0.79
N VAL A 69 -12.40 -4.39 -1.13
CA VAL A 69 -12.91 -4.90 -2.41
C VAL A 69 -14.23 -5.62 -2.15
N ASN A 70 -15.35 -5.01 -2.56
CA ASN A 70 -16.64 -5.71 -2.64
C ASN A 70 -16.72 -6.42 -3.99
N ARG A 71 -17.10 -7.70 -4.01
CA ARG A 71 -17.24 -8.49 -5.26
C ARG A 71 -18.46 -8.11 -6.10
N SER A 72 -19.28 -7.13 -5.67
CA SER A 72 -20.58 -6.82 -6.28
C SER A 72 -20.65 -5.51 -7.08
N ASP A 73 -19.67 -4.61 -7.00
CA ASP A 73 -19.77 -3.31 -7.69
C ASP A 73 -18.51 -3.00 -8.53
N ASP A 74 -18.63 -3.28 -9.83
CA ASP A 74 -17.90 -2.55 -10.85
C ASP A 74 -18.39 -1.09 -10.78
N VAL A 75 -17.75 -0.27 -9.93
CA VAL A 75 -17.65 1.21 -9.92
C VAL A 75 -17.38 1.70 -8.48
N GLY A 76 -16.11 1.94 -8.19
CA GLY A 76 -15.66 3.27 -7.74
C GLY A 76 -16.16 3.86 -6.41
N ALA A 77 -16.55 3.09 -5.39
CA ALA A 77 -16.81 3.64 -4.04
C ALA A 77 -15.84 3.06 -3.00
N ILE A 78 -14.93 3.88 -2.49
CA ILE A 78 -13.92 3.49 -1.51
C ILE A 78 -14.19 4.25 -0.21
N ARG A 79 -14.53 3.51 0.85
CA ARG A 79 -14.82 4.06 2.18
C ARG A 79 -13.62 3.80 3.10
N ARG A 80 -13.00 4.87 3.60
CA ARG A 80 -12.11 4.80 4.77
C ARG A 80 -12.98 4.48 6.00
N ILE A 81 -12.84 3.30 6.60
CA ILE A 81 -13.29 3.08 7.97
C ILE A 81 -12.08 3.20 8.89
N LEU A 82 -11.85 4.41 9.35
CA LEU A 82 -11.27 4.59 10.67
C LEU A 82 -12.14 5.59 11.41
N SER A 83 -13.25 5.06 11.91
CA SER A 83 -13.90 5.59 13.10
C SER A 83 -14.34 4.39 13.91
N CYS A 84 -13.51 3.98 14.86
CA CYS A 84 -13.91 3.12 15.95
C CYS A 84 -15.13 3.76 16.64
N CYS A 85 -16.31 3.24 16.38
CA CYS A 85 -17.48 3.37 17.24
C CYS A 85 -18.33 2.13 17.02
N GLY A 86 -18.42 1.31 18.06
CA GLY A 86 -19.04 0.00 18.04
C GLY A 86 -20.43 0.02 17.42
N ARG A 87 -20.62 -0.85 16.45
CA ARG A 87 -21.95 -1.34 16.10
C ARG A 87 -21.95 -2.83 16.39
N LYS A 88 -22.48 -3.18 17.56
CA LYS A 88 -23.18 -4.46 17.70
C LYS A 88 -24.20 -4.54 16.55
N ARG A 89 -24.15 -5.59 15.76
CA ARG A 89 -25.33 -6.03 15.02
C ARG A 89 -25.60 -7.47 15.42
N ASN A 90 -26.88 -7.63 15.69
CA ASN A 90 -27.51 -8.77 16.32
C ASN A 90 -27.37 -10.01 15.45
N ASP A 91 -27.41 -11.15 16.12
CA ASP A 91 -27.67 -12.45 15.55
C ASP A 91 -28.97 -12.43 14.71
N ASP A 92 -29.03 -13.32 13.72
CA ASP A 92 -30.16 -13.65 12.83
C ASP A 92 -30.31 -12.77 11.57
N ASP A 93 -29.76 -13.24 10.43
CA ASP A 93 -30.43 -13.26 9.11
C ASP A 93 -29.56 -13.97 8.04
N ASP A 94 -30.12 -15.06 7.49
CA ASP A 94 -29.61 -15.89 6.40
C ASP A 94 -29.77 -15.17 5.05
N ALA A 95 -28.72 -14.49 4.57
CA ALA A 95 -28.58 -14.09 3.16
C ALA A 95 -27.18 -13.51 2.85
N ASN A 96 -26.36 -14.30 2.14
CA ASN A 96 -25.22 -13.87 1.31
C ASN A 96 -24.25 -12.91 2.02
N GLU A 97 -23.42 -13.45 2.91
CA GLU A 97 -22.27 -12.75 3.45
C GLU A 97 -21.29 -12.42 2.32
N SER A 98 -21.45 -11.24 1.73
CA SER A 98 -20.55 -10.68 0.74
C SER A 98 -19.19 -10.53 1.40
N VAL A 99 -18.34 -11.56 1.30
CA VAL A 99 -16.99 -11.55 1.89
C VAL A 99 -16.24 -10.36 1.34
N ILE A 100 -16.12 -9.33 2.18
CA ILE A 100 -15.39 -8.11 1.88
C ILE A 100 -13.92 -8.50 1.85
N HIS A 101 -13.34 -8.64 0.66
CA HIS A 101 -11.93 -9.00 0.56
C HIS A 101 -11.11 -7.72 0.76
N PHE A 102 -10.57 -7.53 1.96
CA PHE A 102 -9.55 -6.52 2.18
C PHE A 102 -8.31 -6.91 1.37
N THR A 103 -7.80 -6.00 0.54
CA THR A 103 -6.51 -6.23 -0.12
C THR A 103 -5.53 -5.18 0.38
N THR A 104 -4.68 -5.60 1.31
CA THR A 104 -3.55 -4.81 1.76
C THR A 104 -2.68 -4.39 0.56
N PRO A 105 -2.03 -3.22 0.63
CA PRO A 105 -1.05 -2.78 -0.36
C PRO A 105 -0.02 -3.85 -0.67
N MET A 106 0.49 -4.53 0.35
CA MET A 106 1.46 -5.61 0.18
C MET A 106 0.89 -6.78 -0.62
N ARG A 107 -0.31 -7.29 -0.30
CA ARG A 107 -0.94 -8.36 -1.09
C ARG A 107 -1.15 -7.96 -2.55
N ARG A 108 -1.50 -6.71 -2.81
CA ARG A 108 -1.65 -6.16 -4.17
C ARG A 108 -0.32 -6.10 -4.91
N ILE A 109 0.75 -5.61 -4.27
CA ILE A 109 2.08 -5.53 -4.87
C ILE A 109 2.64 -6.93 -5.11
N ILE A 110 2.49 -7.88 -4.18
CA ILE A 110 2.90 -9.29 -4.38
C ILE A 110 2.23 -9.88 -5.63
N LYS A 111 0.91 -9.66 -5.79
CA LYS A 111 0.14 -10.21 -6.92
C LYS A 111 0.49 -9.57 -8.26
N LYS A 112 0.80 -8.27 -8.28
CA LYS A 112 0.97 -7.50 -9.54
C LYS A 112 2.42 -7.23 -9.89
N MET A 113 3.29 -7.09 -8.90
CA MET A 113 4.68 -6.63 -9.00
C MET A 113 5.56 -7.29 -7.91
N PRO A 114 5.86 -8.60 -8.03
CA PRO A 114 6.62 -9.33 -7.00
C PRO A 114 8.04 -8.75 -6.80
N ASP A 115 8.66 -8.22 -7.85
CA ASP A 115 9.98 -7.58 -7.77
C ASP A 115 9.97 -6.35 -6.86
N VAL A 116 8.89 -5.56 -6.92
CA VAL A 116 8.70 -4.39 -6.06
C VAL A 116 8.39 -4.84 -4.63
N ALA A 117 7.57 -5.89 -4.47
CA ALA A 117 7.25 -6.46 -3.16
C ALA A 117 8.52 -6.90 -2.42
N LYS A 118 9.45 -7.55 -3.13
CA LYS A 118 10.73 -8.00 -2.56
C LYS A 118 11.51 -6.84 -1.92
N VAL A 119 11.59 -5.69 -2.60
CA VAL A 119 12.31 -4.52 -2.07
C VAL A 119 11.61 -3.95 -0.84
N VAL A 120 10.27 -3.97 -0.80
CA VAL A 120 9.53 -3.60 0.40
C VAL A 120 9.84 -4.56 1.56
N PHE A 121 9.85 -5.87 1.32
CA PHE A 121 10.19 -6.87 2.34
C PHE A 121 11.59 -6.67 2.91
N ASP A 122 12.59 -6.43 2.05
CA ASP A 122 13.96 -6.16 2.46
C ASP A 122 14.03 -4.93 3.38
N ARG A 123 13.17 -3.93 3.15
CA ARG A 123 13.07 -2.72 3.98
C ARG A 123 12.32 -2.92 5.29
N CYS A 124 11.40 -3.88 5.37
CA CYS A 124 10.74 -4.26 6.62
C CYS A 124 11.65 -5.05 7.58
N CYS A 125 12.88 -5.36 7.18
CA CYS A 125 13.85 -6.13 7.97
C CYS A 125 14.97 -5.22 8.49
N GLU A 126 15.06 -5.02 9.81
CA GLU A 126 16.14 -4.26 10.44
C GLU A 126 17.11 -5.19 11.18
N THR A 127 18.41 -5.13 10.87
CA THR A 127 19.44 -5.84 11.64
C THR A 127 20.07 -4.89 12.65
N LYS A 128 19.93 -5.17 13.95
CA LYS A 128 20.40 -4.23 14.99
C LYS A 128 21.90 -4.31 15.31
N LYS A 129 22.67 -5.30 14.79
CA LYS A 129 24.11 -5.50 15.08
C LYS A 129 24.84 -6.26 13.97
N SER A 130 26.17 -6.39 14.10
CA SER A 130 26.99 -7.20 13.19
C SER A 130 26.63 -8.69 13.30
N LYS A 131 26.73 -9.42 12.19
CA LYS A 131 26.44 -10.87 12.10
C LYS A 131 27.26 -11.73 13.05
N TYR A 132 28.37 -11.20 13.56
CA TYR A 132 29.31 -11.89 14.43
C TYR A 132 29.14 -11.55 15.91
N ASP A 133 28.23 -10.64 16.25
CA ASP A 133 27.93 -10.32 17.65
C ASP A 133 26.98 -11.38 18.24
N LEU A 134 27.27 -11.84 19.45
CA LEU A 134 26.43 -12.79 20.21
C LEU A 134 25.00 -12.30 20.43
N ASN A 135 24.79 -10.99 20.34
CA ASN A 135 23.49 -10.33 20.48
C ASN A 135 22.92 -9.85 19.13
N TYR A 136 23.25 -10.55 18.03
CA TYR A 136 22.67 -10.31 16.71
C TYR A 136 21.16 -10.53 16.75
N GLU A 137 20.41 -9.49 16.39
CA GLU A 137 18.96 -9.48 16.40
C GLU A 137 18.46 -8.92 15.07
N ILE A 138 17.49 -9.62 14.47
CA ILE A 138 16.75 -9.15 13.30
C ILE A 138 15.34 -8.81 13.77
N ASN A 139 14.93 -7.57 13.53
CA ASN A 139 13.58 -7.10 13.79
C ASN A 139 12.78 -7.08 12.49
N TYR A 140 11.59 -7.68 12.50
CA TYR A 140 10.70 -7.72 11.34
C TYR A 140 9.46 -6.88 11.63
N ASN A 141 9.19 -5.86 10.80
CA ASN A 141 7.96 -5.08 10.89
C ASN A 141 6.84 -5.73 10.06
N TYR A 142 5.85 -6.32 10.76
CA TYR A 142 4.68 -6.97 10.15
C TYR A 142 3.47 -6.04 9.96
N GLU A 143 3.56 -4.75 10.32
CA GLU A 143 2.45 -3.76 10.22
C GLU A 143 1.79 -3.74 8.83
N PHE A 144 2.57 -3.99 7.78
CA PHE A 144 2.10 -3.95 6.39
C PHE A 144 1.67 -5.32 5.83
N LEU A 145 1.85 -6.41 6.58
CA LEU A 145 1.61 -7.79 6.15
C LEU A 145 0.39 -8.45 6.78
N GLU A 146 -0.13 -7.89 7.87
CA GLU A 146 -1.32 -8.40 8.53
C GLU A 146 -2.57 -8.01 7.74
N ASP A 147 -3.18 -9.00 7.08
CA ASP A 147 -4.58 -8.89 6.70
C ASP A 147 -5.39 -9.11 7.99
N PHE A 148 -5.97 -8.05 8.55
CA PHE A 148 -6.97 -8.23 9.61
C PHE A 148 -8.20 -8.86 8.96
N ASP A 149 -8.40 -10.17 9.20
CA ASP A 149 -9.71 -10.78 9.04
C ASP A 149 -10.65 -10.09 10.04
N LEU A 150 -11.57 -9.26 9.53
CA LEU A 150 -12.72 -8.73 10.28
C LEU A 150 -13.96 -9.52 9.92
#